data_AF-A0A2V5NJ91-F1
#
_entry.id   AF-A0A2V5NJ91-F1
#
_cell.length_a   1.000
_cell.length_b   1.000
_cell.length_c   1.000
_cell.angle_alpha   90.00
_cell.angle_beta   90.00
_cell.angle_gamma   90.00
#
_symmetry.space_group_name_H-M   'P 1'
#
loop_
_entity.id
_entity.type
_entity.pdbx_description
1 polymer ?
#
loop_
_entity_poly.entity_id
_entity_poly.type
_entity_poly.pdbx_seq_one_letter_code
_entity_poly.pdbx_strand_id
1 'polypeptide(L)'
;WTSADAAGLPIFPGLVRYDEVSDAAINHGIRVTVPVTREAFTPPASHWASSETSQNAPPMGMRMRLKAGVDISGFPPNDQVILTALKQYGLIVADNGGVMFISGAPDERWNNSELDQLKTLTASDFEVVLMGPVYTPDNVPTGPSPVVSSFTADPPTIMTGQSSTLSWNVTNAIYTIVSPEVGPLRETSVVVQPTVTTTYKLYATNQYGRTTRSVTVTVH
;
A
#
# COMPACT_ATOMS: atom_id res chain seq x y z
N TRP A 1 -3.75 5.83 -13.16
CA TRP A 1 -3.62 5.58 -11.72
C TRP A 1 -2.42 6.36 -11.23
N THR A 2 -2.59 7.24 -10.24
CA THR A 2 -1.46 7.88 -9.57
C THR A 2 -1.56 7.53 -8.09
N SER A 3 -0.56 6.79 -7.63
CA SER A 3 -0.30 6.53 -6.21
C SER A 3 0.82 7.46 -5.76
N ALA A 4 0.93 7.71 -4.45
CA ALA A 4 2.06 8.44 -3.88
C ALA A 4 3.39 7.66 -4.04
N ASP A 5 3.31 6.35 -4.24
CA ASP A 5 4.40 5.41 -4.45
C ASP A 5 4.15 4.65 -5.75
N ALA A 6 5.16 4.51 -6.61
CA ALA A 6 5.02 3.92 -7.94
C ALA A 6 4.51 2.47 -7.93
N ALA A 7 4.87 1.68 -6.93
CA ALA A 7 4.39 0.31 -6.77
C ALA A 7 2.94 0.23 -6.26
N GLY A 8 2.33 1.33 -5.85
CA GLY A 8 1.00 1.35 -5.22
C GLY A 8 1.04 0.99 -3.73
N LEU A 9 2.22 1.04 -3.10
CA LEU A 9 2.41 0.65 -1.70
C LEU A 9 2.21 1.85 -0.76
N PRO A 10 1.78 1.61 0.49
CA PRO A 10 1.82 2.66 1.49
C PRO A 10 3.29 3.01 1.82
N ILE A 11 3.64 4.29 1.80
CA ILE A 11 5.03 4.74 2.03
C ILE A 11 5.44 4.48 3.48
N PHE A 12 4.67 5.00 4.44
CA PHE A 12 5.06 5.06 5.86
C PHE A 12 5.40 3.68 6.46
N PRO A 13 4.61 2.60 6.25
CA PRO A 13 4.95 1.28 6.78
C PRO A 13 6.20 0.64 6.17
N GLY A 14 6.75 1.20 5.09
CA GLY A 14 8.00 0.74 4.48
C GLY A 14 9.23 1.55 4.90
N LEU A 15 9.07 2.64 5.65
CA LEU A 15 10.19 3.48 6.08
C LEU A 15 10.89 2.90 7.30
N VAL A 16 12.21 3.01 7.36
CA VAL A 16 12.97 2.80 8.61
C VAL A 16 12.67 3.94 9.57
N ARG A 17 12.30 3.65 10.81
CA ARG A 17 11.99 4.69 11.83
C ARG A 17 13.01 4.68 12.96
N TYR A 18 13.35 5.86 13.46
CA TYR A 18 14.35 6.02 14.51
C TYR A 18 13.95 5.25 15.77
N ASP A 19 12.70 5.38 16.19
CA ASP A 19 12.22 4.73 17.42
C ASP A 19 12.31 3.19 17.35
N GLU A 20 12.11 2.61 16.16
CA GLU A 20 12.29 1.15 15.96
C GLU A 20 13.76 0.72 16.05
N VAL A 21 14.66 1.56 15.52
CA VAL A 21 16.10 1.32 15.62
C VAL A 21 16.58 1.48 17.06
N SER A 22 16.11 2.50 17.78
CA SER A 22 16.45 2.68 19.20
C SER A 22 15.89 1.56 20.08
N ASP A 23 14.74 1.00 19.72
CA ASP A 23 14.13 -0.17 20.38
C ASP A 23 14.77 -1.51 19.92
N ALA A 24 15.81 -1.44 19.08
CA ALA A 24 16.55 -2.57 18.53
C ALA A 24 15.70 -3.59 17.73
N ALA A 25 14.55 -3.17 17.21
CA ALA A 25 13.64 -4.05 16.49
C ALA A 25 12.81 -3.31 15.43
N ILE A 26 13.14 -3.54 14.16
CA ILE A 26 12.27 -3.24 13.02
C ILE A 26 11.56 -4.54 12.63
N ASN A 27 10.22 -4.55 12.67
CA ASN A 27 9.41 -5.76 12.50
C ASN A 27 8.66 -5.81 11.15
N HIS A 28 9.20 -5.15 10.12
CA HIS A 28 8.56 -5.05 8.81
C HIS A 28 9.58 -5.05 7.68
N GLY A 29 9.10 -5.30 6.45
CA GLY A 29 9.90 -5.14 5.24
C GLY A 29 10.13 -3.67 4.93
N ILE A 30 11.29 -3.35 4.37
CA ILE A 30 11.72 -1.97 4.13
C ILE A 30 11.59 -1.63 2.64
N ARG A 31 11.08 -0.45 2.31
CA ARG A 31 10.97 -0.01 0.91
C ARG A 31 12.34 0.38 0.34
N VAL A 32 12.54 0.08 -0.93
CA VAL A 32 13.77 0.43 -1.67
C VAL A 32 13.43 0.95 -3.06
N THR A 33 14.26 1.84 -3.58
CA THR A 33 14.22 2.23 -4.99
C THR A 33 15.32 1.55 -5.80
N VAL A 34 15.09 1.39 -7.09
CA VAL A 34 16.08 0.92 -8.07
C VAL A 34 16.04 1.83 -9.31
N PRO A 35 17.08 1.90 -10.15
CA PRO A 35 17.11 2.87 -11.25
C PRO A 35 16.04 2.64 -12.33
N VAL A 36 15.79 1.37 -12.64
CA VAL A 36 14.85 0.95 -13.69
C VAL A 36 14.12 -0.31 -13.23
N THR A 37 12.79 -0.26 -13.27
CA THR A 37 11.92 -1.42 -13.11
C THR A 37 11.34 -1.87 -14.44
N ARG A 38 10.86 -3.10 -14.50
CA ARG A 38 10.05 -3.61 -15.62
C ARG A 38 8.66 -2.96 -15.62
N GLU A 39 8.02 -2.93 -16.79
CA GLU A 39 6.58 -2.72 -17.02
C GLU A 39 5.78 -3.91 -16.46
N ALA A 40 5.94 -4.12 -15.15
CA ALA A 40 5.40 -5.25 -14.44
C ALA A 40 5.41 -5.02 -12.94
N PHE A 41 4.57 -5.76 -12.23
CA PHE A 41 4.51 -5.75 -10.78
C PHE A 41 4.22 -7.14 -10.22
N THR A 42 4.55 -7.35 -8.95
CA THR A 42 4.16 -8.55 -8.20
C THR A 42 3.58 -8.14 -6.85
N PRO A 43 2.56 -8.84 -6.32
CA PRO A 43 1.98 -8.49 -5.03
C PRO A 43 3.04 -8.39 -3.90
N PRO A 44 2.91 -7.45 -2.95
CA PRO A 44 1.74 -6.61 -2.71
C PRO A 44 1.66 -5.34 -3.57
N ALA A 45 2.61 -5.10 -4.49
CA ALA A 45 2.47 -4.01 -5.43
C ALA A 45 1.22 -4.20 -6.30
N SER A 46 0.69 -3.09 -6.82
CA SER A 46 -0.49 -3.07 -7.69
C SER A 46 -0.25 -2.36 -9.02
N HIS A 47 0.90 -1.69 -9.18
CA HIS A 47 1.23 -0.88 -10.36
C HIS A 47 2.72 -0.98 -10.71
N TRP A 48 3.05 -0.49 -11.91
CA TRP A 48 4.40 -0.30 -12.44
C TRP A 48 4.59 1.16 -12.87
N ALA A 49 5.84 1.60 -13.04
CA ALA A 49 6.15 2.98 -13.41
C ALA A 49 7.29 3.09 -14.46
N SER A 50 7.33 2.14 -15.38
CA SER A 50 8.32 2.07 -16.46
C SER A 50 7.69 1.47 -17.71
N SER A 51 8.30 1.69 -18.87
CA SER A 51 8.00 1.02 -20.14
C SER A 51 9.06 -0.01 -20.54
N GLU A 52 10.02 -0.30 -19.65
CA GLU A 52 11.05 -1.34 -19.87
C GLU A 52 10.41 -2.73 -19.82
N THR A 53 10.63 -3.58 -20.81
CA THR A 53 9.98 -4.90 -20.90
C THR A 53 10.94 -6.06 -20.61
N SER A 54 12.23 -5.79 -20.50
CA SER A 54 13.26 -6.78 -20.21
C SER A 54 12.95 -7.59 -18.96
N GLN A 55 13.04 -8.92 -19.07
CA GLN A 55 12.81 -9.82 -17.94
C GLN A 55 13.88 -9.71 -16.84
N ASN A 56 15.02 -9.09 -17.17
CA ASN A 56 16.11 -8.85 -16.22
C ASN A 56 15.88 -7.60 -15.36
N ALA A 57 14.95 -6.72 -15.74
CA ALA A 57 14.55 -5.60 -14.91
C ALA A 57 13.61 -6.08 -13.79
N PRO A 58 13.79 -5.61 -12.55
CA PRO A 58 12.93 -6.01 -11.44
C PRO A 58 11.49 -5.47 -11.63
N PRO A 59 10.43 -6.27 -11.47
CA PRO A 59 9.09 -5.74 -11.28
C PRO A 59 8.96 -4.92 -9.99
N MET A 60 8.02 -3.97 -9.98
CA MET A 60 7.55 -3.37 -8.72
C MET A 60 7.04 -4.44 -7.77
N GLY A 61 7.23 -4.22 -6.47
CA GLY A 61 6.90 -5.18 -5.42
C GLY A 61 7.90 -6.33 -5.28
N MET A 62 8.98 -6.36 -6.09
CA MET A 62 10.00 -7.39 -5.96
C MET A 62 10.54 -7.44 -4.53
N ARG A 63 10.60 -8.65 -3.97
CA ARG A 63 11.17 -8.88 -2.66
C ARG A 63 12.62 -9.32 -2.76
N MET A 64 13.49 -8.61 -2.06
CA MET A 64 14.90 -8.95 -1.91
C MET A 64 15.22 -9.15 -0.45
N ARG A 65 16.22 -9.94 -0.10
CA ARG A 65 16.64 -10.16 1.28
C ARG A 65 18.14 -10.10 1.39
N LEU A 66 18.67 -9.47 2.44
CA LEU A 66 20.11 -9.46 2.67
C LEU A 66 20.56 -10.89 2.93
N LYS A 67 21.60 -11.36 2.22
CA LYS A 67 22.07 -12.73 2.36
C LYS A 67 22.52 -12.98 3.79
N ALA A 68 22.19 -14.16 4.32
CA ALA A 68 22.53 -14.53 5.70
C ALA A 68 24.04 -14.42 6.00
N GLY A 69 24.88 -14.75 5.01
CA GLY A 69 26.34 -14.74 5.11
C GLY A 69 27.02 -13.37 5.01
N VAL A 70 26.28 -12.27 4.78
CA VAL A 70 26.86 -10.92 4.86
C VAL A 70 27.22 -10.64 6.32
N ASP A 71 28.50 -10.37 6.59
CA ASP A 71 28.93 -9.98 7.94
C ASP A 71 28.49 -8.54 8.23
N ILE A 72 27.79 -8.36 9.34
CA ILE A 72 27.24 -7.05 9.76
C ILE A 72 27.94 -6.53 11.01
N SER A 73 28.84 -7.31 11.62
CA SER A 73 29.45 -7.00 12.92
C SER A 73 30.33 -5.74 12.90
N GLY A 74 30.85 -5.38 11.72
CA GLY A 74 31.64 -4.15 11.50
C GLY A 74 30.82 -2.87 11.36
N PHE A 75 29.49 -2.95 11.24
CA PHE A 75 28.64 -1.77 11.09
C PHE A 75 28.32 -1.11 12.45
N PRO A 76 27.96 0.18 12.48
CA PRO A 76 27.46 0.84 13.69
C PRO A 76 26.27 0.08 14.33
N PRO A 77 26.07 0.14 15.65
CA PRO A 77 24.99 -0.61 16.31
C PRO A 77 23.59 -0.36 15.73
N ASN A 78 23.28 0.90 15.39
CA ASN A 78 22.00 1.26 14.77
C ASN A 78 21.83 0.64 13.37
N ASP A 79 22.90 0.64 12.57
CA ASP A 79 22.92 0.01 11.25
C ASP A 79 22.78 -1.50 11.35
N GLN A 80 23.35 -2.14 12.38
CA GLN A 80 23.17 -3.57 12.62
C GLN A 80 21.71 -3.95 12.86
N VAL A 81 20.91 -3.08 13.50
CA VAL A 81 19.46 -3.29 13.66
C VAL A 81 18.76 -3.29 12.29
N ILE A 82 19.09 -2.31 11.43
CA ILE A 82 18.55 -2.22 10.07
C ILE A 82 18.96 -3.45 9.26
N LEU A 83 20.24 -3.80 9.26
CA LEU A 83 20.78 -4.95 8.53
C LEU A 83 20.17 -6.28 9.01
N THR A 84 19.92 -6.41 10.31
CA THR A 84 19.20 -7.56 10.87
C THR A 84 17.78 -7.64 10.33
N ALA A 85 17.07 -6.51 10.24
CA ALA A 85 15.75 -6.46 9.62
C ALA A 85 15.81 -6.77 8.11
N LEU A 86 16.84 -6.34 7.39
CA LEU A 86 17.05 -6.70 5.99
C LEU A 86 17.32 -8.19 5.79
N LYS A 87 17.96 -8.87 6.74
CA LYS A 87 18.10 -10.34 6.74
C LYS A 87 16.78 -11.04 7.06
N GLN A 88 15.97 -10.50 7.97
CA GLN A 88 14.76 -11.16 8.45
C GLN A 88 13.54 -10.91 7.55
N TYR A 89 13.27 -9.65 7.24
CA TYR A 89 12.06 -9.18 6.54
C TYR A 89 12.32 -8.73 5.10
N GLY A 90 13.55 -8.29 4.82
CA GLY A 90 13.99 -7.92 3.47
C GLY A 90 13.49 -6.56 2.99
N LEU A 91 13.71 -6.33 1.70
CA LEU A 91 13.35 -5.15 0.94
C LEU A 91 12.16 -5.42 0.01
N ILE A 92 11.40 -4.37 -0.28
CA ILE A 92 10.35 -4.36 -1.29
C ILE A 92 10.64 -3.22 -2.28
N VAL A 93 10.80 -3.55 -3.57
CA VAL A 93 10.98 -2.55 -4.64
C VAL A 93 9.71 -1.72 -4.76
N ALA A 94 9.80 -0.45 -4.44
CA ALA A 94 8.64 0.44 -4.33
C ALA A 94 8.63 1.56 -5.39
N ASP A 95 9.81 1.96 -5.88
CA ASP A 95 9.91 3.06 -6.83
C ASP A 95 11.14 2.97 -7.75
N ASN A 96 11.08 3.75 -8.83
CA ASN A 96 12.24 4.09 -9.64
C ASN A 96 13.00 5.25 -8.97
N GLY A 97 14.31 5.13 -8.80
CA GLY A 97 15.11 6.11 -8.08
C GLY A 97 16.58 5.74 -7.97
N GLY A 98 17.21 6.11 -6.85
CA GLY A 98 18.60 5.78 -6.57
C GLY A 98 18.84 4.26 -6.53
N VAL A 99 20.08 3.85 -6.82
CA VAL A 99 20.50 2.44 -6.74
C VAL A 99 20.38 1.97 -5.29
N MET A 100 19.55 0.94 -5.05
CA MET A 100 19.39 0.30 -3.73
C MET A 100 19.12 1.30 -2.60
N PHE A 101 18.39 2.39 -2.90
CA PHE A 101 18.19 3.47 -1.94
C PHE A 101 17.10 3.12 -0.94
N ILE A 102 17.48 2.92 0.33
CA ILE A 102 16.59 2.67 1.45
C ILE A 102 16.09 4.01 2.02
N SER A 103 14.78 4.12 2.25
CA SER A 103 14.19 5.35 2.79
C SER A 103 13.90 5.22 4.30
N GLY A 104 14.31 6.23 5.06
CA GLY A 104 13.93 6.40 6.46
C GLY A 104 12.89 7.51 6.66
N ALA A 105 12.16 7.46 7.78
CA ALA A 105 11.36 8.59 8.22
C ALA A 105 12.30 9.73 8.67
N PRO A 106 12.06 10.99 8.26
CA PRO A 106 12.87 12.13 8.70
C PRO A 106 12.87 12.25 10.22
N ASP A 107 14.06 12.34 10.80
CA ASP A 107 14.26 12.52 12.24
C ASP A 107 15.62 13.20 12.48
N GLU A 108 15.66 14.19 13.37
CA GLU A 108 16.89 14.94 13.67
C GLU A 108 17.89 14.11 14.50
N ARG A 109 17.44 13.01 15.11
CA ARG A 109 18.27 12.11 15.93
C ARG A 109 19.12 11.17 15.10
N TRP A 110 18.92 11.10 13.78
CA TRP A 110 19.73 10.27 12.88
C TRP A 110 21.18 10.74 12.81
N ASN A 111 22.12 9.80 12.94
CA ASN A 111 23.50 10.04 12.57
C ASN A 111 23.72 9.65 11.10
N ASN A 112 23.61 10.63 10.20
CA ASN A 112 23.74 10.37 8.75
C ASN A 112 25.14 9.86 8.35
N SER A 113 26.19 10.18 9.09
CA SER A 113 27.53 9.66 8.81
C SER A 113 27.68 8.18 9.16
N GLU A 114 26.92 7.68 10.14
CA GLU A 114 26.81 6.24 10.39
C GLU A 114 25.99 5.58 9.30
N LEU A 115 24.78 6.09 9.02
CA LEU A 115 23.87 5.55 8.01
C LEU A 115 24.48 5.50 6.60
N ASP A 116 25.44 6.39 6.29
CA ASP A 116 26.18 6.38 5.03
C ASP A 116 26.94 5.06 4.81
N GLN A 117 27.28 4.32 5.87
CA GLN A 117 27.92 3.00 5.74
C GLN A 117 26.99 1.97 5.09
N LEU A 118 25.66 2.09 5.24
CA LEU A 118 24.71 1.21 4.54
C LEU A 118 24.84 1.27 3.01
N LYS A 119 25.39 2.37 2.46
CA LYS A 119 25.62 2.54 1.01
C LYS A 119 26.75 1.66 0.48
N THR A 120 27.54 1.01 1.33
CA THR A 120 28.54 0.02 0.87
C THR A 120 27.89 -1.29 0.43
N LEU A 121 26.63 -1.55 0.82
CA LEU A 121 25.88 -2.69 0.31
C LEU A 121 25.55 -2.49 -1.16
N THR A 122 25.69 -3.57 -1.92
CA THR A 122 25.35 -3.63 -3.34
C THR A 122 24.18 -4.58 -3.56
N ALA A 123 23.55 -4.54 -4.73
CA ALA A 123 22.51 -5.51 -5.08
C ALA A 123 23.00 -6.97 -4.98
N SER A 124 24.30 -7.22 -5.16
CA SER A 124 24.91 -8.55 -5.04
C SER A 124 24.91 -9.10 -3.62
N ASP A 125 24.76 -8.27 -2.60
CA ASP A 125 24.64 -8.69 -1.19
C ASP A 125 23.24 -9.22 -0.88
N PHE A 126 22.28 -9.04 -1.79
CA PHE A 126 20.91 -9.48 -1.66
C PHE A 126 20.62 -10.69 -2.54
N GLU A 127 19.62 -11.45 -2.14
CA GLU A 127 19.00 -12.49 -2.93
C GLU A 127 17.53 -12.15 -3.20
N VAL A 128 17.02 -12.52 -4.37
CA VAL A 128 15.61 -12.36 -4.70
C VAL A 128 14.83 -13.47 -4.00
N VAL A 129 13.87 -13.08 -3.16
CA VAL A 129 12.93 -14.02 -2.54
C VAL A 129 11.93 -14.45 -3.62
N LEU A 130 11.59 -15.74 -3.72
CA LEU A 130 10.66 -16.25 -4.72
C LEU A 130 9.37 -15.40 -4.78
N MET A 131 9.00 -14.97 -5.99
CA MET A 131 7.85 -14.09 -6.23
C MET A 131 6.92 -14.73 -7.25
N GLY A 132 5.61 -14.68 -6.98
CA GLY A 132 4.60 -15.12 -7.93
C GLY A 132 3.20 -14.81 -7.41
N PRO A 133 2.28 -14.36 -8.27
CA PRO A 133 2.43 -14.11 -9.72
C PRO A 133 3.15 -12.79 -10.04
N VAL A 134 3.63 -12.65 -11.30
CA VAL A 134 4.07 -11.36 -11.85
C VAL A 134 3.10 -10.93 -12.95
N TYR A 135 2.59 -9.71 -12.81
CA TYR A 135 1.65 -9.09 -13.73
C TYR A 135 2.34 -8.10 -14.67
N THR A 136 2.02 -8.18 -15.95
CA THR A 136 2.43 -7.32 -17.07
C THR A 136 1.15 -6.77 -17.73
N PRO A 137 1.26 -5.84 -18.71
CA PRO A 137 0.09 -5.43 -19.49
C PRO A 137 -0.71 -6.59 -20.09
N ASP A 138 -0.04 -7.68 -20.46
CA ASP A 138 -0.67 -8.82 -21.16
C ASP A 138 -1.45 -9.77 -20.24
N ASN A 139 -1.12 -9.81 -18.94
CA ASN A 139 -1.69 -10.81 -18.03
C ASN A 139 -2.26 -10.22 -16.73
N VAL A 140 -2.26 -8.89 -16.58
CA VAL A 140 -2.96 -8.24 -15.48
C VAL A 140 -4.43 -8.69 -15.51
N PRO A 141 -5.01 -9.14 -14.37
CA PRO A 141 -6.37 -9.64 -14.37
C PRO A 141 -7.33 -8.56 -14.86
N THR A 142 -8.08 -8.86 -15.91
CA THR A 142 -9.16 -8.02 -16.42
C THR A 142 -10.50 -8.66 -16.11
N GLY A 143 -11.54 -7.83 -15.96
CA GLY A 143 -12.87 -8.29 -15.60
C GLY A 143 -13.82 -7.11 -15.39
N PRO A 144 -15.12 -7.38 -15.22
CA PRO A 144 -16.09 -6.33 -14.96
C PRO A 144 -15.88 -5.71 -13.58
N SER A 145 -16.02 -4.39 -13.50
CA SER A 145 -16.16 -3.70 -12.21
C SER A 145 -17.41 -4.18 -11.46
N PRO A 146 -17.51 -3.97 -10.13
CA PRO A 146 -18.71 -4.31 -9.38
C PRO A 146 -19.95 -3.59 -9.91
N VAL A 147 -21.14 -4.14 -9.71
CA VAL A 147 -22.39 -3.50 -10.11
C VAL A 147 -23.18 -3.10 -8.88
N VAL A 148 -23.52 -1.81 -8.76
CA VAL A 148 -24.37 -1.29 -7.68
C VAL A 148 -25.81 -1.15 -8.19
N SER A 149 -26.62 -2.19 -8.02
CA SER A 149 -28.00 -2.22 -8.51
C SER A 149 -28.92 -1.27 -7.72
N SER A 150 -28.65 -1.07 -6.43
CA SER A 150 -29.34 -0.08 -5.58
C SER A 150 -28.43 0.52 -4.52
N PHE A 151 -28.72 1.78 -4.16
CA PHE A 151 -28.24 2.45 -2.95
C PHE A 151 -29.29 3.49 -2.55
N THR A 152 -29.96 3.29 -1.42
CA THR A 152 -31.14 4.04 -0.98
C THR A 152 -31.02 4.45 0.48
N ALA A 153 -31.84 5.43 0.88
CA ALA A 153 -31.97 5.90 2.24
C ALA A 153 -33.44 5.85 2.64
N ASP A 154 -33.73 5.33 3.83
CA ASP A 154 -35.10 5.21 4.35
C ASP A 154 -35.17 5.54 5.85
N PRO A 155 -35.88 6.62 6.24
CA PRO A 155 -36.47 7.64 5.37
C PRO A 155 -35.39 8.52 4.71
N PRO A 156 -35.62 9.07 3.51
CA PRO A 156 -34.67 9.96 2.83
C PRO A 156 -34.65 11.39 3.41
N THR A 157 -35.65 11.73 4.23
CA THR A 157 -35.76 13.01 4.94
C THR A 157 -36.01 12.74 6.41
N ILE A 158 -35.23 13.39 7.27
CA ILE A 158 -35.29 13.23 8.72
C ILE A 158 -35.25 14.60 9.41
N MET A 159 -35.69 14.65 10.67
CA MET A 159 -35.37 15.78 11.56
C MET A 159 -34.01 15.59 12.20
N THR A 160 -33.36 16.69 12.58
CA THR A 160 -32.11 16.64 13.36
C THR A 160 -32.24 15.71 14.57
N GLY A 161 -31.30 14.76 14.73
CA GLY A 161 -31.29 13.77 15.82
C GLY A 161 -32.08 12.48 15.53
N GLN A 162 -32.77 12.39 14.40
CA GLN A 162 -33.34 11.14 13.92
C GLN A 162 -32.32 10.33 13.10
N SER A 163 -32.68 9.09 12.77
CA SER A 163 -31.86 8.18 11.99
C SER A 163 -32.47 7.88 10.61
N SER A 164 -31.60 7.63 9.63
CA SER A 164 -31.96 7.05 8.34
C SER A 164 -31.21 5.73 8.14
N THR A 165 -31.84 4.75 7.50
CA THR A 165 -31.16 3.49 7.13
C THR A 165 -30.72 3.58 5.69
N LEU A 166 -29.41 3.51 5.46
CA LEU A 166 -28.85 3.35 4.12
C LEU A 166 -28.85 1.87 3.77
N SER A 167 -29.32 1.50 2.58
CA SER A 167 -29.34 0.10 2.11
C SER A 167 -28.81 0.01 0.68
N TRP A 168 -28.12 -1.08 0.34
CA TRP A 168 -27.56 -1.29 -0.99
C TRP A 168 -27.63 -2.75 -1.45
N ASN A 169 -27.64 -2.93 -2.76
CA ASN A 169 -27.44 -4.22 -3.40
C ASN A 169 -26.30 -4.09 -4.41
N VAL A 170 -25.27 -4.91 -4.20
CA VAL A 170 -24.03 -4.88 -4.97
C VAL A 170 -23.69 -6.31 -5.37
N THR A 171 -23.29 -6.50 -6.62
CA THR A 171 -22.75 -7.77 -7.12
C THR A 171 -21.29 -7.60 -7.53
N ASN A 172 -20.54 -8.70 -7.47
CA ASN A 172 -19.14 -8.77 -7.89
C ASN A 172 -18.21 -7.77 -7.16
N ALA A 173 -18.53 -7.40 -5.91
CA ALA A 173 -17.64 -6.63 -5.04
C ALA A 173 -16.93 -7.54 -4.04
N ILE A 174 -15.66 -7.25 -3.75
CA ILE A 174 -14.91 -7.84 -2.64
C ILE A 174 -15.23 -7.08 -1.34
N TYR A 175 -15.34 -5.75 -1.41
CA TYR A 175 -15.67 -4.91 -0.27
C TYR A 175 -16.45 -3.66 -0.68
N THR A 176 -17.13 -3.06 0.30
CA THR A 176 -17.87 -1.80 0.16
C THR A 176 -17.45 -0.79 1.21
N ILE A 177 -17.41 0.49 0.85
CA ILE A 177 -17.17 1.61 1.76
C ILE A 177 -18.29 2.63 1.59
N VAL A 178 -18.86 3.11 2.69
CA VAL A 178 -19.79 4.25 2.70
C VAL A 178 -19.07 5.47 3.29
N SER A 179 -19.07 6.57 2.56
CA SER A 179 -18.46 7.85 2.94
C SER A 179 -19.55 8.93 3.04
N PRO A 180 -19.42 9.99 3.87
CA PRO A 180 -18.21 10.41 4.60
C PRO A 180 -17.84 9.60 5.85
N GLU A 181 -18.80 9.17 6.67
CA GLU A 181 -18.51 8.85 8.08
C GLU A 181 -18.54 7.36 8.43
N VAL A 182 -19.11 6.52 7.57
CA VAL A 182 -19.39 5.12 7.93
C VAL A 182 -18.16 4.23 7.80
N GLY A 183 -17.40 4.35 6.70
CA GLY A 183 -16.23 3.53 6.43
C GLY A 183 -16.54 2.17 5.78
N PRO A 184 -15.59 1.21 5.84
CA PRO A 184 -15.73 -0.11 5.24
C PRO A 184 -16.70 -1.01 6.02
N LEU A 185 -17.59 -1.69 5.31
CA LEU A 185 -18.61 -2.59 5.88
C LEU A 185 -18.69 -3.90 5.09
N ARG A 186 -19.17 -4.96 5.75
CA ARG A 186 -19.49 -6.25 5.11
C ARG A 186 -21.00 -6.48 4.96
N GLU A 187 -21.79 -5.68 5.65
CA GLU A 187 -23.24 -5.66 5.59
C GLU A 187 -23.74 -5.04 4.27
N THR A 188 -25.06 -5.10 4.07
CA THR A 188 -25.77 -4.48 2.95
C THR A 188 -26.63 -3.29 3.37
N SER A 189 -26.58 -2.91 4.65
CA SER A 189 -27.24 -1.73 5.19
C SER A 189 -26.53 -1.19 6.43
N VAL A 190 -26.76 0.09 6.74
CA VAL A 190 -26.24 0.75 7.93
C VAL A 190 -27.17 1.88 8.36
N VAL A 191 -27.33 2.06 9.67
CA VAL A 191 -28.08 3.19 10.24
C VAL A 191 -27.14 4.38 10.40
N VAL A 192 -27.56 5.54 9.93
CA VAL A 192 -26.85 6.82 10.05
C VAL A 192 -27.70 7.86 10.77
N GLN A 193 -27.06 8.81 11.46
CA GLN A 193 -27.72 9.89 12.18
C GLN A 193 -27.09 11.25 11.82
N PRO A 194 -27.19 11.69 10.55
CA PRO A 194 -26.60 12.95 10.15
C PRO A 194 -27.32 14.13 10.84
N THR A 195 -26.56 15.12 11.29
CA THR A 195 -27.08 16.37 11.88
C THR A 195 -27.29 17.48 10.86
N VAL A 196 -26.78 17.30 9.63
CA VAL A 196 -26.95 18.19 8.49
C VAL A 196 -27.25 17.37 7.25
N THR A 197 -27.91 17.96 6.26
CA THR A 197 -28.18 17.29 4.97
C THR A 197 -26.86 16.71 4.42
N THR A 198 -26.82 15.39 4.26
CA THR A 198 -25.58 14.65 3.96
C THR A 198 -25.79 13.77 2.74
N THR A 199 -24.90 13.92 1.75
CA THR A 199 -24.83 13.01 0.60
C THR A 199 -23.84 11.90 0.90
N TYR A 200 -24.36 10.69 1.06
CA TYR A 200 -23.56 9.50 1.22
C TYR A 200 -23.16 8.96 -0.15
N LYS A 201 -21.94 8.43 -0.22
CA LYS A 201 -21.43 7.74 -1.41
C LYS A 201 -20.99 6.33 -1.05
N LEU A 202 -21.63 5.35 -1.69
CA LEU A 202 -21.24 3.96 -1.67
C LEU A 202 -20.16 3.72 -2.71
N TYR A 203 -19.14 3.00 -2.30
CA TYR A 203 -18.01 2.60 -3.11
C TYR A 203 -17.90 1.07 -3.07
N ALA A 204 -18.17 0.41 -4.18
CA ALA A 204 -18.01 -1.04 -4.33
C ALA A 204 -16.74 -1.32 -5.13
N THR A 205 -15.85 -2.17 -4.60
CA THR A 205 -14.55 -2.46 -5.22
C THR A 205 -14.31 -3.96 -5.34
N ASN A 206 -13.71 -4.40 -6.45
CA ASN A 206 -13.11 -5.72 -6.63
C ASN A 206 -11.69 -5.59 -7.22
N GLN A 207 -11.06 -6.71 -7.58
CA GLN A 207 -9.71 -6.70 -8.16
C GLN A 207 -9.62 -6.02 -9.55
N TYR A 208 -10.75 -5.78 -10.21
CA TYR A 208 -10.81 -5.22 -11.57
C TYR A 208 -11.17 -3.74 -11.60
N GLY A 209 -11.82 -3.21 -10.56
CA GLY A 209 -12.21 -1.82 -10.52
C GLY A 209 -13.18 -1.46 -9.40
N ARG A 210 -13.73 -0.25 -9.51
CA ARG A 210 -14.59 0.37 -8.49
C ARG A 210 -15.78 1.05 -9.15
N THR A 211 -16.97 0.78 -8.61
CA THR A 211 -18.23 1.44 -8.99
C THR A 211 -18.78 2.21 -7.81
N THR A 212 -19.41 3.36 -8.07
CA THR A 212 -19.92 4.24 -7.01
C THR A 212 -21.35 4.66 -7.25
N ARG A 213 -22.11 4.86 -6.17
CA ARG A 213 -23.46 5.43 -6.21
C ARG A 213 -23.68 6.33 -5.00
N SER A 214 -24.49 7.37 -5.15
CA SER A 214 -24.77 8.31 -4.07
C SER A 214 -26.25 8.30 -3.69
N VAL A 215 -26.53 8.63 -2.43
CA VAL A 215 -27.87 8.92 -1.91
C VAL A 215 -27.77 10.09 -0.93
N THR A 216 -28.77 10.95 -0.90
CA THR A 216 -28.81 12.11 0.01
C THR A 216 -29.86 11.89 1.09
N VAL A 217 -29.44 12.07 2.35
CA VAL A 217 -30.36 12.18 3.49
C VAL A 217 -30.54 13.66 3.78
N THR A 218 -31.76 14.16 3.61
CA THR A 218 -32.13 15.56 3.89
C THR A 218 -32.46 15.71 5.37
N VAL A 219 -31.86 16.70 6.03
CA VAL A 219 -32.10 17.00 7.44
C VAL A 219 -32.78 18.36 7.56
N HIS A 220 -33.91 18.40 8.27
CA HIS A 220 -34.64 19.61 8.63
C HIS A 220 -34.48 19.96 10.12
#